data_AF-B3SJC1-F1
#
_entry.id   AF-B3SJC1-F1
#
_cell.length_a   1.000
_cell.length_b   1.000
_cell.length_c   1.000
_cell.angle_alpha   90.00
_cell.angle_beta   90.00
_cell.angle_gamma   90.00
#
_symmetry.space_group_name_H-M   'P 1'
#
loop_
_entity.id
_entity.type
_entity.pdbx_description
1 polymer ?
#
loop_
_entity_poly.entity_id
_entity_poly.type
_entity_poly.pdbx_seq_one_letter_code
_entity_poly.pdbx_strand_id
1 'polypeptide(L)'
;TEHLAIVNRASWDSFLESFSRYYTDFQAAVQALAALDCLHSLATLSKNKKYVCPVFVDDCEPVEINIQSGRHPVLETLLQDNFVPNDTSLHAEGEYCQIITGPNMGGKSCYIRQVALISIMAQVGSFVPASSVKLHVL
;
A
#
# COMPACT_ATOMS: atom_id res chain seq x y z
N THR A 1 -54.68 9.05 6.74
CA THR A 1 -53.42 8.29 6.52
C THR A 1 -52.85 8.54 5.14
N GLU A 2 -53.65 8.48 4.07
CA GLU A 2 -53.18 8.68 2.69
C GLU A 2 -52.68 10.11 2.38
N HIS A 3 -53.41 11.15 2.82
CA HIS A 3 -52.96 12.55 2.67
C HIS A 3 -51.62 12.84 3.37
N LEU A 4 -51.37 12.22 4.53
CA LEU A 4 -50.11 12.37 5.25
C LEU A 4 -48.94 11.73 4.49
N ALA A 5 -49.19 10.60 3.82
CA ALA A 5 -48.19 9.93 3.00
C ALA A 5 -47.81 10.75 1.77
N ILE A 6 -48.78 11.42 1.13
CA ILE A 6 -48.55 12.30 -0.03
C ILE A 6 -47.69 13.51 0.37
N VAL A 7 -48.05 14.20 1.45
CA VAL A 7 -47.28 15.36 1.94
C VAL A 7 -45.87 14.97 2.37
N ASN A 8 -45.70 13.80 3.00
CA ASN A 8 -44.39 13.28 3.38
C ASN A 8 -43.51 13.02 2.14
N ARG A 9 -44.07 12.37 1.12
CA ARG A 9 -43.34 12.10 -0.13
C ARG A 9 -42.90 13.38 -0.83
N ALA A 10 -43.79 14.38 -0.96
CA ALA A 10 -43.44 15.67 -1.54
C ALA A 10 -42.34 16.40 -0.74
N SER A 11 -42.38 16.31 0.60
CA SER A 11 -41.34 16.88 1.46
C SER A 11 -39.99 16.17 1.30
N TRP A 12 -40.00 14.85 1.17
CA TRP A 12 -38.80 14.05 0.92
C TRP A 12 -38.17 14.35 -0.45
N ASP A 13 -38.99 14.44 -1.50
CA ASP A 13 -38.52 14.76 -2.85
C ASP A 13 -37.89 16.17 -2.88
N SER A 14 -38.52 17.15 -2.22
CA SER A 14 -37.97 18.51 -2.08
C SER A 14 -36.64 18.54 -1.30
N PHE A 15 -36.51 17.70 -0.27
CA PHE A 15 -35.25 17.54 0.46
C PHE A 15 -34.17 16.94 -0.45
N LEU A 16 -34.47 15.87 -1.19
CA LEU A 16 -33.52 15.24 -2.11
C LEU A 16 -33.06 16.21 -3.21
N GLU A 17 -33.96 17.01 -3.78
CA GLU A 17 -33.60 18.04 -4.75
C GLU A 17 -32.67 19.08 -4.13
N SER A 18 -32.95 19.53 -2.91
CA SER A 18 -32.14 20.52 -2.19
C SER A 18 -30.77 19.96 -1.81
N PHE A 19 -30.71 18.70 -1.39
CA PHE A 19 -29.47 17.99 -1.06
C PHE A 19 -28.60 17.74 -2.29
N SER A 20 -29.23 17.33 -3.40
CA SER A 20 -28.54 17.03 -4.67
C SER A 20 -27.85 18.26 -5.27
N ARG A 21 -28.29 19.48 -4.95
CA ARG A 21 -27.61 20.72 -5.38
C ARG A 21 -26.18 20.82 -4.88
N TYR A 22 -25.87 20.22 -3.74
CA TYR A 22 -24.53 20.22 -3.13
C TYR A 22 -23.76 18.91 -3.37
N TYR A 23 -24.23 18.07 -4.29
CA TYR A 23 -23.62 16.77 -4.56
C TYR A 23 -22.12 16.87 -4.83
N THR A 24 -21.68 17.86 -5.60
CA THR A 24 -20.26 18.09 -5.92
C THR A 24 -19.43 18.39 -4.67
N ASP A 25 -19.96 19.21 -3.77
CA ASP A 25 -19.28 19.60 -2.52
C ASP A 25 -19.18 18.40 -1.58
N PHE A 26 -20.25 17.62 -1.45
CA PHE A 26 -20.22 16.38 -0.67
C PHE A 26 -19.27 15.34 -1.26
N GLN A 27 -19.26 15.18 -2.58
CA GLN A 27 -18.35 14.26 -3.25
C GLN A 27 -16.89 14.66 -3.01
N ALA A 28 -16.56 15.94 -3.13
CA ALA A 28 -15.23 16.46 -2.84
C ALA A 28 -14.84 16.23 -1.36
N ALA A 29 -15.76 16.49 -0.43
CA ALA A 29 -15.53 16.24 1.00
C ALA A 29 -15.30 14.75 1.30
N VAL A 30 -16.08 13.85 0.69
CA VAL A 30 -15.93 12.40 0.85
C VAL A 30 -14.58 11.93 0.27
N GLN A 31 -14.18 12.43 -0.89
CA GLN A 31 -12.88 12.10 -1.49
C GLN A 31 -11.72 12.58 -0.63
N ALA A 32 -11.79 13.81 -0.10
CA ALA A 32 -10.78 14.35 0.81
C ALA A 32 -10.69 13.53 2.11
N LEU A 33 -11.84 13.15 2.68
CA LEU A 33 -11.87 12.31 3.88
C LEU A 33 -11.29 10.92 3.63
N ALA A 34 -11.61 10.30 2.50
CA ALA A 34 -11.07 9.00 2.11
C ALA A 34 -9.55 9.05 1.92
N ALA A 35 -9.04 10.08 1.24
CA ALA A 35 -7.59 10.27 1.07
C ALA A 35 -6.88 10.47 2.43
N LEU A 36 -7.48 11.26 3.32
CA LEU A 36 -6.96 11.49 4.67
C LEU A 36 -6.94 10.19 5.49
N ASP A 37 -7.99 9.37 5.42
CA ASP A 37 -8.07 8.08 6.12
C ASP A 37 -7.00 7.08 5.63
N CYS A 38 -6.80 7.00 4.31
CA CYS A 38 -5.72 6.20 3.71
C CYS A 38 -4.33 6.67 4.18
N LEU A 39 -4.04 7.98 4.07
CA LEU A 39 -2.76 8.54 4.50
C LEU A 39 -2.53 8.35 6.01
N HIS A 40 -3.58 8.52 6.83
CA HIS A 40 -3.52 8.27 8.26
C HIS A 40 -3.21 6.81 8.58
N SER A 41 -3.80 5.87 7.83
CA SER A 41 -3.54 4.43 7.96
C SER A 41 -2.08 4.10 7.62
N LEU A 42 -1.54 4.65 6.53
CA LEU A 42 -0.13 4.51 6.15
C LEU A 42 0.82 5.13 7.18
N ALA A 43 0.49 6.32 7.68
CA ALA A 43 1.27 6.99 8.72
C ALA A 43 1.26 6.20 10.04
N THR A 44 0.13 5.56 10.37
CA THR A 44 0.04 4.69 11.55
C THR A 44 0.96 3.46 11.40
N LEU A 45 0.99 2.85 10.22
CA LEU A 45 1.91 1.75 9.90
C LEU A 45 3.39 2.18 10.01
N SER A 46 3.74 3.39 9.57
CA SER A 46 5.11 3.92 9.62
C SER A 46 5.70 4.05 11.03
N LYS A 47 4.84 4.11 12.07
CA LYS A 47 5.29 4.15 13.47
C LYS A 47 5.88 2.81 13.94
N ASN A 48 5.67 1.73 13.19
CA ASN A 48 6.31 0.45 13.48
C ASN A 48 7.82 0.58 13.25
N LYS A 49 8.62 0.37 14.30
CA LYS A 49 10.09 0.45 14.23
C LYS A 49 10.73 -0.56 13.27
N LYS A 50 9.99 -1.60 12.85
CA LYS A 50 10.41 -2.58 11.85
C LYS A 50 10.10 -2.13 10.41
N TYR A 51 9.62 -0.90 10.20
CA TYR A 51 9.31 -0.36 8.88
C TYR A 51 10.18 0.85 8.58
N VAL A 52 10.60 0.97 7.32
CA VAL A 52 11.49 2.04 6.86
C VAL A 52 10.88 2.78 5.67
N CYS A 53 11.22 4.06 5.53
CA CYS A 53 10.85 4.85 4.37
C CYS A 53 11.69 4.37 3.18
N PRO A 54 11.07 3.91 2.07
CA PRO A 54 11.83 3.52 0.89
C PRO A 54 12.43 4.74 0.20
N VAL A 55 13.60 4.56 -0.42
CA VAL A 55 14.27 5.59 -1.21
C VAL A 55 14.06 5.28 -2.68
N PHE A 56 13.47 6.24 -3.41
CA PHE A 56 13.39 6.16 -4.86
C PHE A 56 14.65 6.69 -5.50
N VAL A 57 15.12 5.98 -6.51
CA VAL A 57 16.30 6.35 -7.27
C VAL A 57 15.91 7.25 -8.44
N ASP A 58 16.76 8.22 -8.76
CA ASP A 58 16.52 9.14 -9.88
C ASP A 58 16.64 8.43 -11.24
N ASP A 59 15.94 8.96 -12.25
CA ASP A 59 15.96 8.44 -13.62
C ASP A 59 17.35 8.46 -14.29
N CYS A 60 18.28 9.25 -13.74
CA CYS A 60 19.66 9.33 -14.22
C CYS A 60 20.56 8.22 -13.66
N GLU A 61 20.11 7.51 -12.62
CA GLU A 61 20.83 6.39 -12.00
C GLU A 61 20.33 5.06 -12.59
N PRO A 62 21.21 4.02 -12.66
CA PRO A 62 20.87 2.74 -13.26
C PRO A 62 19.79 2.00 -12.47
N VAL A 63 18.83 1.39 -13.18
CA VAL A 63 17.68 0.69 -12.57
C VAL A 63 18.13 -0.35 -11.54
N GLU A 64 17.64 -0.23 -10.31
CA GLU A 64 17.95 -1.14 -9.22
C GLU A 64 16.75 -1.48 -8.33
N ILE A 65 16.83 -2.65 -7.69
CA ILE A 65 16.01 -3.04 -6.55
C ILE A 65 16.96 -3.60 -5.49
N ASN A 66 17.19 -2.83 -4.44
CA ASN A 66 18.02 -3.20 -3.31
C ASN A 66 17.17 -3.18 -2.04
N ILE A 67 16.98 -4.34 -1.44
CA ILE A 67 16.21 -4.56 -0.21
C ILE A 67 17.16 -5.21 0.80
N GLN A 68 17.38 -4.56 1.92
CA GLN A 68 18.18 -5.07 3.03
C GLN A 68 17.26 -5.58 4.13
N SER A 69 17.50 -6.80 4.61
CA SER A 69 16.73 -7.49 5.64
C SER A 69 15.22 -7.38 5.44
N GLY A 70 14.77 -7.58 4.19
CA GLY A 70 13.36 -7.50 3.84
C GLY A 70 12.54 -8.60 4.51
N ARG A 71 11.29 -8.29 4.85
CA ARG A 71 10.35 -9.22 5.48
C ARG A 71 9.02 -9.24 4.73
N HIS A 72 8.35 -10.39 4.72
CA HIS A 72 7.05 -10.49 4.07
C HIS A 72 5.98 -9.83 4.97
N PRO A 73 5.28 -8.76 4.53
CA PRO A 73 4.44 -7.92 5.40
C PRO A 73 3.35 -8.69 6.17
N VAL A 74 2.73 -9.67 5.50
CA VAL A 74 1.71 -10.53 6.14
C VAL A 74 2.33 -11.59 7.07
N LEU A 75 3.36 -12.31 6.60
CA LEU A 75 3.93 -13.42 7.35
C LEU A 75 4.76 -12.96 8.55
N GLU A 76 5.38 -11.78 8.50
CA GLU A 76 6.05 -11.18 9.65
C GLU A 76 5.08 -11.01 10.83
N THR A 77 3.85 -10.59 10.56
CA THR A 77 2.84 -10.40 11.61
C THR A 77 2.39 -11.75 12.21
N LEU A 78 2.32 -12.80 11.38
CA LEU A 78 1.88 -14.13 11.80
C LEU A 78 2.97 -14.94 12.51
N LEU A 79 4.20 -14.85 12.03
CA LEU A 79 5.35 -15.63 12.51
C LEU A 79 6.20 -14.86 13.53
N GLN A 80 6.02 -13.54 13.63
CA GLN A 80 6.74 -12.62 14.51
C GLN A 80 8.26 -12.81 14.37
N ASP A 81 8.93 -13.15 15.48
CA ASP A 81 10.39 -13.27 15.51
C ASP A 81 10.93 -14.55 14.85
N ASN A 82 10.04 -15.42 14.35
CA ASN A 82 10.43 -16.62 13.58
C ASN A 82 10.58 -16.35 12.08
N PHE A 83 10.24 -15.15 11.59
CA PHE A 83 10.44 -14.83 10.17
C PHE A 83 11.90 -14.47 9.90
N VAL A 84 12.56 -15.22 9.03
CA VAL A 84 13.95 -14.95 8.62
C VAL A 84 13.94 -13.89 7.51
N PRO A 85 14.51 -12.70 7.73
CA PRO A 85 14.59 -11.67 6.70
C PRO A 85 15.57 -12.07 5.58
N ASN A 86 15.33 -11.56 4.37
CA ASN A 86 16.15 -11.84 3.19
C ASN A 86 16.59 -10.55 2.51
N ASP A 87 17.81 -10.53 2.00
CA ASP A 87 18.32 -9.46 1.16
C ASP A 87 17.95 -9.71 -0.30
N THR A 88 17.76 -8.64 -1.06
CA THR A 88 17.54 -8.69 -2.51
C THR A 88 18.37 -7.61 -3.15
N SER A 89 19.16 -8.00 -4.15
CA SER A 89 19.92 -7.09 -5.00
C SER A 89 19.63 -7.43 -6.44
N LEU A 90 19.08 -6.47 -7.19
CA LEU A 90 18.89 -6.54 -8.63
C LEU A 90 19.37 -5.23 -9.24
N HIS A 91 20.20 -5.31 -10.28
CA HIS A 91 20.75 -4.14 -10.96
C HIS A 91 20.75 -4.35 -12.47
N ALA A 92 20.40 -3.31 -13.23
CA ALA A 92 20.41 -3.35 -14.70
C ALA A 92 21.79 -3.64 -15.30
N GLU A 93 22.86 -3.16 -14.67
CA GLU A 93 24.24 -3.34 -15.14
C GLU A 93 24.92 -4.61 -14.63
N GLY A 94 24.21 -5.45 -13.86
CA GLY A 94 24.77 -6.64 -13.22
C GLY A 94 23.74 -7.75 -13.08
N GLU A 95 23.35 -8.06 -11.85
CA GLU A 95 22.39 -9.12 -11.55
C GLU A 95 20.95 -8.67 -11.82
N TYR A 96 20.54 -8.64 -13.08
CA TYR A 96 19.17 -8.26 -13.46
C TYR A 96 18.15 -9.42 -13.36
N CYS A 97 18.61 -10.64 -13.10
CA CYS A 97 17.78 -11.84 -12.99
C CYS A 97 18.33 -12.81 -11.93
N GLN A 98 17.44 -13.31 -11.06
CA GLN A 98 17.76 -14.30 -10.04
C GLN A 98 17.11 -15.65 -10.35
N ILE A 99 17.92 -16.70 -10.41
CA ILE A 99 17.44 -18.09 -10.51
C ILE A 99 17.38 -18.67 -9.09
N ILE A 100 16.17 -18.80 -8.56
CA ILE A 100 15.96 -19.25 -7.17
C ILE A 100 15.66 -20.75 -7.16
N THR A 101 16.58 -21.55 -6.62
CA THR A 101 16.43 -23.00 -6.46
C THR A 101 16.42 -23.39 -4.98
N GLY A 102 16.00 -24.62 -4.67
CA GLY A 102 15.97 -25.13 -3.30
C GLY A 102 14.80 -26.09 -3.03
N PRO A 103 14.80 -26.77 -1.86
CA PRO A 103 13.80 -27.77 -1.52
C PRO A 103 12.38 -27.19 -1.41
N ASN A 104 11.37 -28.05 -1.53
CA ASN A 104 9.99 -27.67 -1.22
C ASN A 104 9.89 -27.15 0.22
N MET A 105 9.02 -26.17 0.45
CA MET A 105 8.89 -25.43 1.71
C MET A 105 10.12 -24.59 2.13
N GLY A 106 11.17 -24.49 1.32
CA GLY A 106 12.33 -23.63 1.58
C GLY A 106 12.10 -22.12 1.37
N GLY A 107 10.86 -21.64 1.43
CA GLY A 107 10.58 -20.20 1.36
C GLY A 107 10.69 -19.51 -0.01
N LYS A 108 11.05 -20.21 -1.09
CA LYS A 108 11.23 -19.63 -2.44
C LYS A 108 10.07 -18.73 -2.91
N SER A 109 8.83 -19.24 -2.86
CA SER A 109 7.64 -18.47 -3.24
C SER A 109 7.32 -17.34 -2.27
N CYS A 110 7.71 -17.48 -1.00
CA CYS A 110 7.58 -16.43 0.00
C CYS A 110 8.54 -15.27 -0.32
N TYR A 111 9.80 -15.57 -0.65
CA TYR A 111 10.79 -14.57 -1.05
C TYR A 111 10.32 -13.78 -2.28
N ILE A 112 9.88 -14.45 -3.35
CA ILE A 112 9.43 -13.75 -4.57
C ILE A 112 8.25 -12.82 -4.27
N ARG A 113 7.26 -13.30 -3.50
CA ARG A 113 6.11 -12.47 -3.11
C ARG A 113 6.49 -11.34 -2.18
N GLN A 114 7.44 -11.56 -1.28
CA GLN A 114 7.97 -10.52 -0.40
C GLN A 114 8.54 -9.36 -1.21
N VAL A 115 9.43 -9.64 -2.17
CA VAL A 115 10.03 -8.61 -3.03
C VAL A 115 8.94 -7.84 -3.76
N ALA A 116 7.99 -8.53 -4.40
CA ALA A 116 6.88 -7.90 -5.12
C ALA A 116 6.00 -7.03 -4.21
N LEU A 117 5.67 -7.50 -3.02
CA LEU A 117 4.84 -6.75 -2.07
C LEU A 117 5.56 -5.52 -1.53
N ILE A 118 6.85 -5.63 -1.21
CA ILE A 118 7.67 -4.48 -0.80
C ILE A 118 7.67 -3.43 -1.89
N SER A 119 7.88 -3.82 -3.15
CA SER A 119 7.86 -2.90 -4.28
C SER A 119 6.50 -2.21 -4.44
N ILE A 120 5.38 -2.94 -4.39
CA ILE A 120 4.03 -2.36 -4.49
C ILE A 120 3.77 -1.38 -3.33
N MET A 121 4.12 -1.77 -2.11
CA MET A 121 3.94 -0.93 -0.93
C MET A 121 4.71 0.38 -1.06
N ALA A 122 5.96 0.33 -1.56
CA ALA A 122 6.74 1.52 -1.81
C ALA A 122 6.06 2.45 -2.82
N GLN A 123 5.58 1.92 -3.96
CA GLN A 123 4.90 2.72 -5.00
C GLN A 123 3.59 3.36 -4.52
N VAL A 124 2.90 2.73 -3.58
CA VAL A 124 1.69 3.28 -2.94
C VAL A 124 2.02 4.39 -1.93
N GLY A 125 3.30 4.63 -1.63
CA GLY A 125 3.75 5.63 -0.65
C GLY A 125 3.76 5.12 0.79
N SER A 126 3.71 3.79 0.98
CA SER A 126 3.83 3.18 2.30
C SER A 126 5.30 3.03 2.70
N PHE A 127 5.54 3.03 4.01
CA PHE A 127 6.76 2.47 4.57
C PHE A 127 6.76 0.96 4.38
N VAL A 128 7.93 0.35 4.33
CA VAL A 128 8.12 -1.06 3.97
C VAL A 128 8.86 -1.86 5.05
N PRO A 129 8.55 -3.16 5.22
CA PRO A 129 9.15 -4.01 6.25
C PRO A 129 10.58 -4.47 5.86
N ALA A 130 11.57 -3.62 6.11
CA ALA A 130 12.98 -3.88 5.79
C ALA A 130 13.89 -3.10 6.76
N SER A 131 15.21 -3.22 6.63
CA SER A 131 16.17 -2.30 7.28
C SER A 131 16.57 -1.14 6.36
N SER A 132 16.56 -1.35 5.05
CA SER A 132 16.74 -0.33 4.03
C SER A 132 16.13 -0.81 2.72
N VAL A 133 15.56 0.11 1.93
CA VAL A 133 15.06 -0.18 0.58
C VAL A 133 15.42 0.96 -0.35
N LYS A 134 16.07 0.65 -1.46
CA LYS A 134 16.35 1.55 -2.58
C LYS A 134 15.80 0.89 -3.86
N LEU A 135 14.89 1.56 -4.56
CA LEU A 135 14.32 1.04 -5.80
C LEU A 135 13.97 2.16 -6.79
N HIS A 136 13.93 1.85 -8.08
CA HIS A 136 13.35 2.77 -9.07
C HIS A 136 11.82 2.79 -9.03
N VAL A 137 11.24 3.84 -9.60
CA VAL A 137 9.81 3.84 -9.94
C VAL A 137 9.57 2.75 -10.99
N LEU A 138 8.64 1.84 -10.69
CA LEU A 138 8.32 0.70 -11.55
C LEU A 138 7.36 1.09 -12.69
#